data_AF-A0A502E7A8-F1
#
_entry.id   AF-A0A502E7A8-F1
#
_cell.length_a   1.000
_cell.length_b   1.000
_cell.length_c   1.000
_cell.angle_alpha   90.00
_cell.angle_beta   90.00
_cell.angle_gamma   90.00
#
_symmetry.space_group_name_H-M   'P 1'
#
loop_
_entity.id
_entity.type
_entity.pdbx_description
1 polymer ?
#
loop_
_entity_poly.entity_id
_entity_poly.type
_entity_poly.pdbx_seq_one_letter_code
_entity_poly.pdbx_strand_id
1 'polypeptide(L)'
;LTSTQLGSLSTTQVVGFTTTELDALSTTQLAGLKSTQLGALTTTQVGALNVTNLGALTTTQLTGLRSTQLGALDTTQLGGLTSTQLGSLSTTQVGGLTTTELDALSTTQLAGIRSTQLGALTTTQLAGLNTTSLGALAATQVSGFTTTQLGALTTTQVGGLSTTGLGALTTAQLTGLRSTQLGALDTTQLGGLTSTQLGSLSTTQVVGFTTTELDALSTTQLAGLKSTQLGALTTTQVGALNVTNLGALTTTQLTGLRSTQLGALDT
;
A
#
# COMPACT_ATOMS: atom_id res chain seq x y z
N LEU A 1 39.86 11.87 -11.28
CA LEU A 1 39.38 11.30 -12.56
C LEU A 1 38.29 12.20 -13.12
N THR A 2 38.18 12.36 -14.45
CA THR A 2 36.99 12.97 -15.06
C THR A 2 35.83 11.98 -15.08
N SER A 3 34.59 12.44 -15.32
CA SER A 3 33.41 11.56 -15.44
C SER A 3 33.59 10.50 -16.54
N THR A 4 34.13 10.90 -17.71
CA THR A 4 34.42 9.99 -18.82
C THR A 4 35.46 8.93 -18.44
N GLN A 5 36.54 9.33 -17.75
CA GLN A 5 37.57 8.40 -17.29
C GLN A 5 36.99 7.39 -16.28
N LEU A 6 36.15 7.87 -15.35
CA LEU A 6 35.51 7.00 -14.37
C LEU A 6 34.58 5.97 -15.03
N GLY A 7 33.80 6.38 -16.04
CA GLY A 7 32.95 5.48 -16.83
C GLY A 7 33.69 4.49 -17.73
N SER A 8 34.98 4.70 -17.97
CA SER A 8 35.83 3.76 -18.72
C SER A 8 36.47 2.66 -17.86
N LEU A 9 36.45 2.80 -16.53
CA LEU A 9 37.01 1.79 -15.63
C LEU A 9 36.22 0.48 -15.70
N SER A 10 36.92 -0.65 -15.58
CA SER A 10 36.26 -1.95 -15.37
C SER A 10 35.57 -2.00 -14.00
N THR A 11 34.61 -2.91 -13.85
CA THR A 11 33.95 -3.15 -12.56
C THR A 11 34.95 -3.54 -11.47
N THR A 12 35.96 -4.35 -11.80
CA THR A 12 37.05 -4.72 -10.87
C THR A 12 37.84 -3.50 -10.39
N GLN A 13 38.16 -2.57 -11.28
CA GLN A 13 38.86 -1.33 -10.90
C GLN A 13 37.99 -0.45 -10.00
N VAL A 14 36.69 -0.34 -10.28
CA VAL A 14 35.76 0.45 -9.46
C VAL A 14 35.59 -0.15 -8.06
N VAL A 15 35.50 -1.48 -7.95
CA VAL A 15 35.45 -2.18 -6.66
C VAL A 15 36.76 -2.01 -5.86
N GLY A 16 37.86 -1.66 -6.52
CA GLY A 16 39.13 -1.35 -5.85
C GLY A 16 39.13 -0.05 -5.06
N PHE A 17 38.14 0.84 -5.22
CA PHE A 17 38.06 2.08 -4.46
C PHE A 17 37.71 1.83 -2.99
N THR A 18 38.37 2.55 -2.10
CA THR A 18 38.01 2.62 -0.69
C THR A 18 36.70 3.40 -0.50
N THR A 19 36.05 3.23 0.65
CA THR A 19 34.86 4.01 1.02
C THR A 19 35.14 5.51 1.06
N THR A 20 36.33 5.92 1.53
CA THR A 20 36.77 7.32 1.55
C THR A 20 36.95 7.90 0.15
N GLU A 21 37.51 7.14 -0.78
CA GLU A 21 37.65 7.60 -2.17
C GLU A 21 36.29 7.74 -2.86
N LEU A 22 35.34 6.84 -2.58
CA LEU A 22 33.98 6.91 -3.13
C LEU A 22 33.21 8.10 -2.56
N ASP A 23 33.31 8.37 -1.26
CA ASP A 23 32.65 9.52 -0.63
C ASP A 23 33.23 10.86 -1.12
N ALA A 24 34.53 10.90 -1.45
CA ALA A 24 35.21 12.07 -1.99
C ALA A 24 34.91 12.36 -3.47
N LEU A 25 34.20 11.49 -4.19
CA LEU A 25 33.81 11.76 -5.57
C LEU A 25 32.80 12.91 -5.63
N SER A 26 33.02 13.85 -6.54
CA SER A 26 32.01 14.87 -6.83
C SER A 26 30.80 14.26 -7.55
N THR A 27 29.65 14.90 -7.45
CA THR A 27 28.43 14.50 -8.17
C THR A 27 28.65 14.45 -9.69
N THR A 28 29.48 15.34 -10.25
CA THR A 28 29.88 15.31 -11.66
C THR A 28 30.70 14.07 -11.99
N GLN A 29 31.61 13.65 -11.11
CA GLN A 29 32.38 12.42 -11.31
C GLN A 29 31.47 11.19 -11.21
N LEU A 30 30.62 11.11 -10.18
CA LEU A 30 29.62 10.06 -9.97
C LEU A 30 28.68 9.89 -11.17
N ALA A 31 28.26 10.98 -11.82
CA ALA A 31 27.46 10.93 -13.05
C ALA A 31 28.16 10.17 -14.20
N GLY A 32 29.48 10.01 -14.14
CA GLY A 32 30.26 9.21 -15.07
C GLY A 32 30.19 7.69 -14.85
N LEU A 33 29.78 7.22 -13.67
CA LEU A 33 29.66 5.78 -13.39
C LEU A 33 28.49 5.18 -14.16
N LYS A 34 28.72 4.01 -14.76
CA LYS A 34 27.71 3.19 -15.40
C LYS A 34 26.94 2.37 -14.36
N SER A 35 25.72 1.97 -14.71
CA SER A 35 24.87 1.10 -13.88
C SER A 35 25.57 -0.22 -13.52
N THR A 36 26.33 -0.81 -14.44
CA THR A 36 27.10 -2.05 -14.20
C THR A 36 28.25 -1.86 -13.20
N GLN A 37 28.84 -0.66 -13.14
CA GLN A 37 29.88 -0.34 -12.16
C GLN A 37 29.27 -0.16 -10.77
N LEU A 38 28.13 0.53 -10.67
CA LEU A 38 27.39 0.68 -9.41
C LEU A 38 26.90 -0.67 -8.87
N GLY A 39 26.38 -1.54 -9.73
CA GLY A 39 25.96 -2.90 -9.35
C GLY A 39 27.10 -3.87 -9.01
N ALA A 40 28.36 -3.47 -9.22
CA ALA A 40 29.53 -4.22 -8.81
C ALA A 40 30.05 -3.83 -7.43
N LEU A 41 29.73 -2.61 -6.95
CA LEU A 41 30.13 -2.13 -5.63
C LEU A 41 29.60 -3.06 -4.52
N THR A 42 30.40 -3.21 -3.47
CA THR A 42 29.98 -3.89 -2.25
C THR A 42 28.91 -3.09 -1.50
N THR A 43 28.18 -3.73 -0.59
CA THR A 43 27.22 -3.04 0.28
C THR A 43 27.90 -1.99 1.16
N THR A 44 29.11 -2.27 1.67
CA THR A 44 29.93 -1.31 2.42
C THR A 44 30.32 -0.09 1.59
N GLN A 45 30.66 -0.27 0.32
CA GLN A 45 30.98 0.83 -0.59
C GLN A 45 29.77 1.70 -0.92
N VAL A 46 28.59 1.08 -1.13
CA VAL A 46 27.35 1.84 -1.36
C VAL A 46 26.89 2.56 -0.11
N GLY A 47 26.96 1.91 1.06
CA GLY A 47 26.63 2.52 2.35
C GLY A 47 27.58 3.65 2.75
N ALA A 48 28.72 3.83 2.08
CA ALA A 48 29.61 4.97 2.28
C ALA A 48 29.23 6.20 1.43
N LEU A 49 28.31 6.07 0.47
CA LEU A 49 27.87 7.21 -0.33
C LEU A 49 26.99 8.13 0.52
N ASN A 50 27.36 9.39 0.64
CA ASN A 50 26.51 10.38 1.31
C ASN A 50 25.21 10.68 0.54
N VAL A 51 24.30 11.38 1.20
CA VAL A 51 22.98 11.80 0.67
C VAL A 51 23.08 12.58 -0.64
N THR A 52 24.06 13.48 -0.77
CA THR A 52 24.27 14.27 -1.99
C THR A 52 24.68 13.41 -3.17
N ASN A 53 25.53 12.40 -2.93
CA ASN A 53 25.95 11.45 -3.96
C ASN A 53 24.78 10.59 -4.44
N LEU A 54 23.96 10.07 -3.52
CA LEU A 54 22.78 9.27 -3.85
C LEU A 54 21.70 10.08 -4.59
N GLY A 55 21.42 11.31 -4.13
CA GLY A 55 20.46 12.20 -4.79
C GLY A 55 20.89 12.63 -6.19
N ALA A 56 22.19 12.63 -6.49
CA ALA A 56 22.72 12.97 -7.81
C ALA A 56 22.70 11.79 -8.82
N LEU A 57 22.44 10.55 -8.37
CA LEU A 57 22.38 9.40 -9.27
C LEU A 57 21.17 9.50 -10.21
N THR A 58 21.39 9.26 -11.49
CA THR A 58 20.29 9.13 -12.46
C THR A 58 19.47 7.86 -12.18
N THR A 59 18.24 7.82 -12.70
CA THR A 59 17.38 6.62 -12.62
C THR A 59 18.04 5.40 -13.27
N THR A 60 18.72 5.58 -14.40
CA THR A 60 19.49 4.51 -15.08
C THR A 60 20.65 4.00 -14.23
N GLN A 61 21.29 4.87 -13.44
CA GLN A 61 22.35 4.46 -12.53
C GLN A 61 21.80 3.67 -11.34
N LEU A 62 20.69 4.12 -10.76
CA LEU A 62 20.03 3.44 -9.64
C LEU A 62 19.49 2.06 -10.00
N THR A 63 18.98 1.85 -11.22
CA THR A 63 18.56 0.51 -11.66
C THR A 63 19.72 -0.49 -11.75
N GLY A 64 20.97 -0.01 -11.74
CA GLY A 64 22.16 -0.84 -11.63
C GLY A 64 22.42 -1.41 -10.23
N LEU A 65 21.90 -0.79 -9.17
CA LEU A 65 22.11 -1.25 -7.79
C LEU A 65 21.35 -2.56 -7.53
N ARG A 66 21.96 -3.46 -6.75
CA ARG A 66 21.29 -4.68 -6.29
C ARG A 66 20.38 -4.40 -5.10
N SER A 67 19.39 -5.27 -4.88
CA SER A 67 18.50 -5.21 -3.72
C SER A 67 19.27 -5.21 -2.38
N THR A 68 20.34 -6.00 -2.27
CA THR A 68 21.19 -6.04 -1.08
C THR A 68 21.99 -4.75 -0.85
N GLN A 69 22.29 -4.00 -1.90
CA GLN A 69 22.96 -2.69 -1.78
C GLN A 69 21.96 -1.61 -1.31
N LEU A 70 20.70 -1.68 -1.76
CA LEU A 70 19.65 -0.78 -1.30
C LEU A 70 19.26 -1.03 0.15
N GLY A 71 19.09 -2.29 0.56
CA GLY A 71 18.81 -2.65 1.96
C GLY A 71 20.00 -2.51 2.91
N ALA A 72 21.13 -1.98 2.43
CA ALA A 72 22.28 -1.61 3.25
C ALA A 72 22.38 -0.09 3.47
N LEU A 73 21.51 0.70 2.84
CA LEU A 73 21.41 2.14 3.07
C LEU A 73 20.72 2.40 4.40
N ASP A 74 21.17 3.42 5.12
CA ASP A 74 20.42 3.92 6.27
C ASP A 74 19.22 4.79 5.84
N THR A 75 18.38 5.14 6.81
CA THR A 75 17.18 5.96 6.58
C THR A 75 17.50 7.38 6.11
N THR A 76 18.66 7.93 6.49
CA THR A 76 19.10 9.27 6.06
C THR A 76 19.51 9.26 4.59
N GLN A 77 20.27 8.25 4.17
CA GLN A 77 20.65 7.98 2.80
C GLN A 77 19.44 7.75 1.90
N LEU A 78 18.49 6.94 2.36
CA LEU A 78 17.23 6.71 1.63
C LEU A 78 16.39 7.99 1.53
N GLY A 79 16.37 8.81 2.59
CA GLY A 79 15.78 10.15 2.59
C GLY A 79 16.36 11.10 1.53
N GLY A 80 17.58 10.82 1.05
CA GLY A 80 18.23 11.52 -0.06
C GLY A 80 17.69 11.21 -1.45
N LEU A 81 16.97 10.10 -1.61
CA LEU A 81 16.41 9.71 -2.90
C LEU A 81 15.13 10.49 -3.20
N THR A 82 15.01 10.98 -4.42
CA THR A 82 13.81 11.62 -4.94
C THR A 82 12.70 10.61 -5.22
N SER A 83 11.46 11.08 -5.30
CA SER A 83 10.30 10.28 -5.69
C SER A 83 10.45 9.67 -7.09
N THR A 84 11.06 10.39 -8.04
CA THR A 84 11.36 9.88 -9.39
C THR A 84 12.37 8.74 -9.37
N GLN A 85 13.41 8.86 -8.54
CA GLN A 85 14.40 7.81 -8.34
C GLN A 85 13.76 6.55 -7.74
N LEU A 86 12.98 6.70 -6.68
CA LEU A 86 12.25 5.59 -6.04
C LEU A 86 11.27 4.91 -7.00
N GLY A 87 10.53 5.67 -7.79
CA GLY A 87 9.62 5.13 -8.81
C GLY A 87 10.31 4.44 -9.98
N SER A 88 11.63 4.65 -10.16
CA SER A 88 12.42 3.97 -11.19
C SER A 88 12.94 2.60 -10.75
N LEU A 89 12.94 2.31 -9.45
CA LEU A 89 13.40 1.04 -8.92
C LEU A 89 12.51 -0.11 -9.39
N SER A 90 13.15 -1.25 -9.69
CA SER A 90 12.43 -2.49 -9.95
C SER A 90 11.74 -3.03 -8.69
N THR A 91 10.78 -3.93 -8.88
CA THR A 91 10.11 -4.63 -7.77
C THR A 91 11.10 -5.42 -6.91
N THR A 92 12.09 -6.07 -7.52
CA THR A 92 13.17 -6.78 -6.79
C THR A 92 14.00 -5.84 -5.93
N GLN A 93 14.30 -4.65 -6.44
CA GLN A 93 15.05 -3.62 -5.70
C GLN A 93 14.26 -3.09 -4.51
N VAL A 94 12.98 -2.75 -4.71
CA VAL A 94 12.08 -2.33 -3.61
C VAL A 94 11.89 -3.44 -2.59
N GLY A 95 11.79 -4.69 -3.03
CA GLY A 95 11.73 -5.86 -2.15
C GLY A 95 13.00 -6.06 -1.29
N GLY A 96 14.11 -5.42 -1.65
CA GLY A 96 15.33 -5.38 -0.84
C GLY A 96 15.31 -4.39 0.32
N LEU A 97 14.35 -3.45 0.34
CA LEU A 97 14.24 -2.45 1.41
C LEU A 97 13.74 -3.10 2.70
N THR A 98 14.31 -2.68 3.83
CA THR A 98 13.86 -3.13 5.15
C THR A 98 12.55 -2.47 5.57
N THR A 99 11.89 -3.01 6.61
CA THR A 99 10.68 -2.38 7.17
C THR A 99 10.97 -0.99 7.72
N THR A 100 12.14 -0.79 8.33
CA THR A 100 12.59 0.50 8.88
C THR A 100 12.84 1.52 7.78
N GLU A 101 13.45 1.10 6.67
CA GLU A 101 13.63 1.95 5.49
C GLU A 101 12.31 2.38 4.87
N LEU A 102 11.37 1.44 4.70
CA LEU A 102 10.04 1.74 4.15
C LEU A 102 9.23 2.68 5.04
N ASP A 103 9.28 2.52 6.36
CA ASP A 103 8.60 3.40 7.32
C ASP A 103 9.22 4.80 7.37
N ALA A 104 10.51 4.92 7.08
CA ALA A 104 11.22 6.20 7.04
C ALA A 104 10.97 7.03 5.77
N LEU A 105 10.31 6.47 4.75
CA LEU A 105 9.98 7.22 3.53
C LEU A 105 8.99 8.35 3.83
N SER A 106 9.32 9.55 3.39
CA SER A 106 8.38 10.67 3.44
C SER A 106 7.18 10.44 2.52
N THR A 107 6.07 11.15 2.75
CA THR A 107 4.88 11.09 1.89
C THR A 107 5.18 11.51 0.44
N THR A 108 6.08 12.48 0.23
CA THR A 108 6.55 12.87 -1.11
C THR A 108 7.30 11.73 -1.80
N GLN A 109 8.13 11.01 -1.07
CA GLN A 109 8.84 9.83 -1.60
C GLN A 109 7.89 8.67 -1.89
N LEU A 110 6.95 8.40 -0.98
CA LEU A 110 5.91 7.39 -1.17
C LEU A 110 5.06 7.68 -2.40
N ALA A 111 4.74 8.94 -2.72
CA ALA A 111 4.03 9.30 -3.95
C ALA A 111 4.78 8.90 -5.24
N GLY A 112 6.10 8.66 -5.16
CA GLY A 112 6.90 8.13 -6.27
C GLY A 112 6.81 6.62 -6.46
N ILE A 113 6.44 5.86 -5.42
CA ILE A 113 6.35 4.40 -5.48
C ILE A 113 5.17 3.98 -6.35
N ARG A 114 5.41 3.12 -7.33
CA ARG A 114 4.37 2.63 -8.25
C ARG A 114 3.53 1.51 -7.63
N SER A 115 2.33 1.33 -8.15
CA SER A 115 1.42 0.25 -7.74
C SER A 115 2.03 -1.15 -7.87
N THR A 116 2.82 -1.39 -8.91
CA THR A 116 3.54 -2.66 -9.10
C THR A 116 4.62 -2.90 -8.06
N GLN A 117 5.26 -1.83 -7.55
CA GLN A 117 6.24 -1.92 -6.47
C GLN A 117 5.54 -2.23 -5.14
N LEU A 118 4.40 -1.59 -4.85
CA LEU A 118 3.60 -1.92 -3.66
C LEU A 118 3.06 -3.35 -3.70
N GLY A 119 2.56 -3.81 -4.84
CA GLY A 119 2.08 -5.18 -5.01
C GLY A 119 3.17 -6.25 -4.87
N ALA A 120 4.44 -5.87 -5.00
CA ALA A 120 5.58 -6.76 -4.82
C ALA A 120 6.13 -6.80 -3.38
N LEU A 121 5.68 -5.91 -2.49
CA LEU A 121 6.08 -5.92 -1.08
C LEU A 121 5.61 -7.21 -0.40
N THR A 122 6.42 -7.73 0.52
CA THR A 122 5.95 -8.78 1.42
C THR A 122 4.91 -8.24 2.41
N THR A 123 4.12 -9.13 3.01
CA THR A 123 3.19 -8.74 4.08
C THR A 123 3.91 -8.14 5.28
N THR A 124 5.12 -8.60 5.60
CA THR A 124 5.96 -8.04 6.67
C THR A 124 6.43 -6.62 6.34
N GLN A 125 6.87 -6.37 5.11
CA GLN A 125 7.23 -5.02 4.65
C GLN A 125 6.04 -4.08 4.69
N LEU A 126 4.88 -4.53 4.22
CA LEU A 126 3.66 -3.72 4.25
C LEU A 126 3.19 -3.45 5.69
N ALA A 127 3.29 -4.44 6.58
CA ALA A 127 2.96 -4.28 7.99
C ALA A 127 3.88 -3.27 8.71
N GLY A 128 5.06 -2.99 8.15
CA GLY A 128 5.97 -1.95 8.64
C GLY A 128 5.51 -0.52 8.33
N LEU A 129 4.56 -0.31 7.41
CA LEU A 129 4.05 1.03 7.11
C LEU A 129 3.08 1.51 8.19
N ASN A 130 3.33 2.70 8.72
CA ASN A 130 2.41 3.39 9.62
C ASN A 130 1.15 3.94 8.89
N THR A 131 0.15 4.36 9.68
CA THR A 131 -1.14 4.86 9.16
C THR A 131 -1.03 6.17 8.38
N THR A 132 -0.06 7.03 8.69
CA THR A 132 0.20 8.26 7.93
C THR A 132 0.69 7.93 6.53
N SER A 133 1.60 6.98 6.39
CA SER A 133 2.12 6.49 5.11
C SER A 133 1.00 5.84 4.28
N LEU A 134 0.17 5.01 4.90
CA LEU A 134 -0.98 4.37 4.22
C LEU A 134 -2.04 5.39 3.78
N GLY A 135 -2.34 6.39 4.62
CA GLY A 135 -3.29 7.45 4.30
C GLY A 135 -2.83 8.39 3.20
N ALA A 136 -1.52 8.52 3.00
CA ALA A 136 -0.91 9.34 1.95
C ALA A 136 -0.89 8.64 0.56
N LEU A 137 -1.19 7.34 0.48
CA LEU A 137 -1.21 6.62 -0.79
C LEU A 137 -2.35 7.11 -1.69
N ALA A 138 -2.03 7.34 -2.96
CA ALA A 138 -3.02 7.63 -3.98
C ALA A 138 -3.86 6.39 -4.32
N ALA A 139 -5.08 6.59 -4.84
CA ALA A 139 -5.97 5.51 -5.29
C ALA A 139 -5.28 4.51 -6.24
N THR A 140 -4.46 5.00 -7.18
CA THR A 140 -3.73 4.17 -8.13
C THR A 140 -2.65 3.31 -7.46
N GLN A 141 -2.11 3.76 -6.32
CA GLN A 141 -1.14 3.02 -5.52
C GLN A 141 -1.84 1.94 -4.68
N VAL A 142 -2.95 2.29 -4.03
CA VAL A 142 -3.76 1.35 -3.23
C VAL A 142 -4.31 0.20 -4.09
N SER A 143 -4.69 0.47 -5.34
CA SER A 143 -5.11 -0.58 -6.28
C SER A 143 -3.97 -1.54 -6.69
N GLY A 144 -2.72 -1.27 -6.31
CA GLY A 144 -1.59 -2.18 -6.46
C GLY A 144 -1.54 -3.29 -5.41
N PHE A 145 -2.28 -3.19 -4.31
CA PHE A 145 -2.24 -4.21 -3.26
C PHE A 145 -2.85 -5.55 -3.70
N THR A 146 -2.27 -6.64 -3.25
CA THR A 146 -2.83 -7.98 -3.42
C THR A 146 -3.85 -8.29 -2.33
N THR A 147 -4.72 -9.28 -2.55
CA THR A 147 -5.67 -9.76 -1.54
C THR A 147 -4.96 -10.26 -0.28
N THR A 148 -3.81 -10.92 -0.44
CA THR A 148 -3.00 -11.43 0.69
C THR A 148 -2.41 -10.30 1.52
N GLN A 149 -1.93 -9.23 0.87
CA GLN A 149 -1.45 -8.03 1.53
C GLN A 149 -2.56 -7.34 2.33
N LEU A 150 -3.73 -7.11 1.72
CA LEU A 150 -4.87 -6.50 2.39
C LEU A 150 -5.32 -7.29 3.62
N GLY A 151 -5.40 -8.62 3.51
CA GLY A 151 -5.76 -9.50 4.63
C GLY A 151 -4.69 -9.63 5.72
N ALA A 152 -3.48 -9.14 5.49
CA ALA A 152 -2.39 -9.12 6.48
C ALA A 152 -2.30 -7.79 7.24
N LEU A 153 -2.91 -6.71 6.74
CA LEU A 153 -2.97 -5.43 7.44
C LEU A 153 -3.72 -5.57 8.77
N THR A 154 -3.30 -4.81 9.78
CA THR A 154 -4.07 -4.67 11.02
C THR A 154 -5.34 -3.85 10.78
N THR A 155 -6.30 -3.91 11.73
CA THR A 155 -7.49 -3.06 11.70
C THR A 155 -7.13 -1.58 11.73
N THR A 156 -6.15 -1.19 12.53
CA THR A 156 -5.61 0.18 12.59
C THR A 156 -5.00 0.62 11.25
N GLN A 157 -4.27 -0.26 10.56
CA GLN A 157 -3.70 0.06 9.25
C GLN A 157 -4.77 0.20 8.16
N VAL A 158 -5.79 -0.66 8.16
CA VAL A 158 -6.94 -0.51 7.24
C VAL A 158 -7.69 0.79 7.53
N GLY A 159 -7.92 1.12 8.80
CA GLY A 159 -8.48 2.41 9.23
C GLY A 159 -7.58 3.61 8.91
N GLY A 160 -6.30 3.40 8.59
CA GLY A 160 -5.39 4.45 8.10
C GLY A 160 -5.53 4.74 6.59
N LEU A 161 -6.21 3.89 5.81
CA LEU A 161 -6.43 4.14 4.38
C LEU A 161 -7.41 5.29 4.18
N SER A 162 -7.13 6.13 3.19
CA SER A 162 -8.04 7.21 2.80
C SER A 162 -9.34 6.66 2.21
N THR A 163 -10.43 7.43 2.30
CA THR A 163 -11.72 7.07 1.69
C THR A 163 -11.60 6.82 0.19
N THR A 164 -10.83 7.67 -0.50
CA THR A 164 -10.51 7.52 -1.93
C THR A 164 -9.69 6.27 -2.21
N GLY A 165 -8.77 5.90 -1.31
CA GLY A 165 -8.02 4.64 -1.41
C GLY A 165 -8.91 3.41 -1.27
N LEU A 166 -9.77 3.38 -0.24
CA LEU A 166 -10.74 2.30 -0.02
C LEU A 166 -11.73 2.18 -1.19
N GLY A 167 -12.26 3.31 -1.68
CA GLY A 167 -13.14 3.35 -2.83
C GLY A 167 -12.47 2.87 -4.13
N ALA A 168 -11.14 2.96 -4.24
CA ALA A 168 -10.38 2.47 -5.39
C ALA A 168 -10.07 0.96 -5.37
N LEU A 169 -10.35 0.26 -4.27
CA LEU A 169 -10.17 -1.19 -4.21
C LEU A 169 -11.13 -1.88 -5.17
N THR A 170 -10.61 -2.82 -5.95
CA THR A 170 -11.44 -3.71 -6.77
C THR A 170 -12.30 -4.62 -5.89
N THR A 171 -13.38 -5.14 -6.46
CA THR A 171 -14.22 -6.15 -5.79
C THR A 171 -13.40 -7.39 -5.40
N ALA A 172 -12.44 -7.81 -6.24
CA ALA A 172 -11.52 -8.90 -5.91
C ALA A 172 -10.63 -8.57 -4.70
N GLN A 173 -10.06 -7.36 -4.64
CA GLN A 173 -9.24 -6.92 -3.51
C GLN A 173 -10.02 -6.87 -2.19
N LEU A 174 -11.27 -6.42 -2.22
CA LEU A 174 -12.13 -6.40 -1.03
C LEU A 174 -12.35 -7.79 -0.44
N THR A 175 -12.37 -8.86 -1.25
CA THR A 175 -12.45 -10.23 -0.71
C THR A 175 -11.23 -10.63 0.14
N GLY A 176 -10.11 -9.92 0.01
CA GLY A 176 -8.92 -10.11 0.84
C GLY A 176 -9.04 -9.53 2.26
N LEU A 177 -9.94 -8.58 2.48
CA LEU A 177 -10.17 -7.98 3.81
C LEU A 177 -10.94 -8.94 4.72
N ARG A 178 -10.54 -9.03 5.98
CA ARG A 178 -11.22 -9.79 7.03
C ARG A 178 -12.44 -9.00 7.53
N SER A 179 -13.42 -9.73 8.07
CA SER A 179 -14.60 -9.13 8.70
C SER A 179 -14.25 -8.14 9.82
N THR A 180 -13.21 -8.42 10.61
CA THR A 180 -12.73 -7.52 11.66
C THR A 180 -12.08 -6.24 11.13
N GLN A 181 -11.52 -6.26 9.92
CA GLN A 181 -10.97 -5.06 9.28
C GLN A 181 -12.10 -4.19 8.71
N LEU A 182 -13.14 -4.82 8.16
CA LEU A 182 -14.31 -4.11 7.65
C LEU A 182 -15.14 -3.47 8.76
N GLY A 183 -15.34 -4.18 9.89
CA GLY A 183 -16.05 -3.66 11.06
C GLY A 183 -15.25 -2.68 11.93
N ALA A 184 -14.05 -2.31 11.49
CA ALA A 184 -13.22 -1.30 12.13
C ALA A 184 -13.14 0.00 11.30
N LEU A 185 -13.88 0.07 10.18
CA LEU A 185 -13.96 1.27 9.37
C LEU A 185 -14.84 2.30 10.08
N ASP A 186 -14.51 3.58 9.93
CA ASP A 186 -15.45 4.62 10.33
C ASP A 186 -16.56 4.79 9.25
N THR A 187 -17.62 5.51 9.61
CA THR A 187 -18.76 5.74 8.72
C THR A 187 -18.40 6.56 7.47
N THR A 188 -17.34 7.37 7.52
CA THR A 188 -16.86 8.17 6.39
C THR A 188 -16.10 7.29 5.40
N GLN A 189 -15.28 6.37 5.89
CA GLN A 189 -14.61 5.33 5.12
C GLN A 189 -15.60 4.36 4.47
N LEU A 190 -16.60 3.91 5.24
CA LEU A 190 -17.67 3.08 4.72
C LEU A 190 -18.48 3.80 3.63
N GLY A 191 -18.74 5.10 3.80
CA GLY A 191 -19.37 5.96 2.79
C GLY A 191 -18.58 6.06 1.49
N GLY A 192 -17.27 5.80 1.51
CA GLY A 192 -16.42 5.73 0.32
C GLY A 192 -16.58 4.45 -0.51
N LEU A 193 -17.20 3.40 0.02
CA LEU A 193 -17.45 2.15 -0.71
C LEU A 193 -18.68 2.27 -1.61
N THR A 194 -18.56 1.76 -2.84
CA THR A 194 -19.66 1.70 -3.80
C THR A 194 -20.63 0.55 -3.51
N SER A 195 -21.86 0.65 -4.04
CA SER A 195 -22.85 -0.43 -3.98
C SER A 195 -22.36 -1.73 -4.61
N THR A 196 -21.60 -1.65 -5.72
CA THR A 196 -20.95 -2.80 -6.37
C THR A 196 -19.92 -3.47 -5.47
N GLN A 197 -19.11 -2.68 -4.76
CA GLN A 197 -18.13 -3.18 -3.80
C GLN A 197 -18.82 -3.90 -2.64
N LEU A 198 -19.85 -3.30 -2.04
CA LEU A 198 -20.62 -3.93 -0.96
C LEU A 198 -21.30 -5.24 -1.41
N GLY A 199 -21.91 -5.26 -2.60
CA GLY A 199 -22.51 -6.46 -3.18
C GLY A 199 -21.52 -7.57 -3.52
N SER A 200 -20.22 -7.27 -3.57
CA SER A 200 -19.16 -8.26 -3.80
C SER A 200 -18.64 -8.94 -2.53
N LEU A 201 -18.93 -8.38 -1.36
CA LEU A 201 -18.49 -8.93 -0.08
C LEU A 201 -19.11 -10.31 0.18
N SER A 202 -18.37 -11.20 0.83
CA SER A 202 -18.92 -12.45 1.35
C SER A 202 -19.91 -12.20 2.49
N THR A 203 -20.77 -13.19 2.78
CA THR A 203 -21.68 -13.14 3.93
C THR A 203 -20.91 -12.99 5.26
N THR A 204 -19.77 -13.67 5.40
CA THR A 204 -18.88 -13.54 6.58
C THR A 204 -18.34 -12.12 6.74
N GLN A 205 -17.98 -11.47 5.64
CA GLN A 205 -17.50 -10.08 5.66
C GLN A 205 -18.62 -9.11 6.04
N VAL A 206 -19.82 -9.26 5.49
CA VAL A 206 -20.97 -8.39 5.80
C VAL A 206 -21.40 -8.53 7.26
N VAL A 207 -21.36 -9.74 7.83
CA VAL A 207 -21.60 -9.94 9.28
C VAL A 207 -20.55 -9.25 10.16
N GLY A 208 -19.39 -8.89 9.60
CA GLY A 208 -18.37 -8.10 10.30
C GLY A 208 -18.77 -6.67 10.61
N PHE A 209 -19.74 -6.08 9.90
CA PHE A 209 -20.19 -4.72 10.17
C PHE A 209 -20.91 -4.61 11.51
N THR A 210 -20.64 -3.54 12.23
CA THR A 210 -21.37 -3.12 13.42
C THR A 210 -22.76 -2.59 13.07
N THR A 211 -23.63 -2.48 14.08
CA THR A 211 -24.94 -1.86 13.92
C THR A 211 -24.84 -0.40 13.47
N THR A 212 -23.85 0.35 13.96
CA THR A 212 -23.61 1.74 13.57
C THR A 212 -23.17 1.87 12.11
N GLU A 213 -22.31 0.97 11.62
CA GLU A 213 -21.89 0.94 10.22
C GLU A 213 -23.07 0.60 9.29
N LEU A 214 -23.90 -0.40 9.66
CA LEU A 214 -25.09 -0.76 8.89
C LEU A 214 -26.14 0.36 8.84
N ASP A 215 -26.34 1.07 9.94
CA ASP A 215 -27.24 2.23 10.02
C ASP A 215 -26.74 3.38 9.15
N ALA A 216 -25.42 3.58 9.08
CA ALA A 216 -24.78 4.64 8.28
C ALA A 216 -24.74 4.37 6.76
N LEU A 217 -25.10 3.17 6.29
CA LEU A 217 -25.15 2.88 4.85
C LEU A 217 -26.21 3.74 4.16
N SER A 218 -25.82 4.39 3.07
CA SER A 218 -26.78 5.09 2.21
C SER A 218 -27.77 4.12 1.55
N THR A 219 -28.91 4.64 1.10
CA THR A 219 -29.92 3.84 0.38
C THR A 219 -29.34 3.20 -0.90
N THR A 220 -28.46 3.90 -1.61
CA THR A 220 -27.73 3.36 -2.79
C THR A 220 -26.82 2.20 -2.42
N GLN A 221 -26.10 2.31 -1.29
CA GLN A 221 -25.23 1.25 -0.79
C GLN A 221 -26.02 0.03 -0.34
N LEU A 222 -27.12 0.24 0.41
CA LEU A 222 -28.04 -0.82 0.81
C LEU A 222 -28.63 -1.55 -0.40
N ALA A 223 -29.03 -0.84 -1.45
CA ALA A 223 -29.51 -1.44 -2.70
C ALA A 223 -28.46 -2.32 -3.41
N GLY A 224 -27.17 -2.13 -3.11
CA GLY A 224 -26.08 -2.98 -3.61
C GLY A 224 -25.96 -4.34 -2.89
N LEU A 225 -26.49 -4.48 -1.68
CA LEU A 225 -26.43 -5.74 -0.93
C LEU A 225 -27.33 -6.81 -1.56
N LYS A 226 -26.84 -8.04 -1.58
CA LYS A 226 -27.57 -9.21 -2.06
C LYS A 226 -28.49 -9.76 -0.97
N SER A 227 -29.57 -10.42 -1.37
CA SER A 227 -30.49 -11.11 -0.47
C SER A 227 -29.79 -12.12 0.45
N THR A 228 -28.77 -12.82 -0.05
CA THR A 228 -27.95 -13.74 0.75
C THR A 228 -27.10 -13.05 1.81
N GLN A 229 -26.65 -11.81 1.56
CA GLN A 229 -25.91 -11.02 2.54
C GLN A 229 -26.84 -10.52 3.65
N LEU A 230 -28.03 -10.03 3.30
CA LEU A 230 -29.05 -9.63 4.28
C LEU A 230 -29.51 -10.81 5.14
N GLY A 231 -29.75 -11.97 4.53
CA GLY A 231 -30.11 -13.20 5.25
C GLY A 231 -29.00 -13.77 6.13
N ALA A 232 -27.76 -13.28 6.01
CA ALA A 232 -26.65 -13.67 6.87
C ALA A 232 -26.49 -12.78 8.11
N LEU A 233 -27.04 -11.55 8.09
CA LEU A 233 -26.99 -10.64 9.23
C LEU A 233 -27.57 -11.28 10.50
N THR A 234 -27.05 -10.88 11.65
CA THR A 234 -27.62 -11.27 12.95
C THR A 234 -28.95 -10.56 13.17
N THR A 235 -29.76 -11.07 14.10
CA THR A 235 -31.02 -10.42 14.52
C THR A 235 -30.76 -9.03 15.10
N THR A 236 -29.68 -8.85 15.85
CA THR A 236 -29.24 -7.54 16.38
C THR A 236 -28.89 -6.55 15.26
N GLN A 237 -28.18 -7.00 14.22
CA GLN A 237 -27.85 -6.15 13.07
C GLN A 237 -29.10 -5.74 12.28
N VAL A 238 -30.03 -6.66 12.05
CA VAL A 238 -31.28 -6.35 11.34
C VAL A 238 -32.18 -5.43 12.17
N GLY A 239 -32.31 -5.67 13.48
CA GLY A 239 -33.12 -4.82 14.36
C GLY A 239 -32.56 -3.42 14.58
N ALA A 240 -31.28 -3.18 14.24
CA ALA A 240 -30.68 -1.85 14.28
C ALA A 240 -30.88 -1.02 13.01
N LEU A 241 -31.47 -1.60 11.95
CA LEU A 241 -31.77 -0.85 10.73
C LEU A 241 -32.95 0.11 10.96
N ASN A 242 -32.75 1.40 10.69
CA ASN A 242 -33.82 2.38 10.80
C ASN A 242 -34.87 2.25 9.66
N VAL A 243 -36.00 2.94 9.80
CA VAL A 243 -37.13 2.90 8.83
C VAL A 243 -36.72 3.34 7.41
N THR A 244 -35.79 4.30 7.29
CA THR A 244 -35.25 4.71 5.98
C THR A 244 -34.45 3.59 5.33
N ASN A 245 -33.63 2.87 6.08
CA ASN A 245 -32.85 1.73 5.60
C ASN A 245 -33.79 0.61 5.14
N LEU A 246 -34.82 0.30 5.93
CA LEU A 246 -35.83 -0.71 5.59
C LEU A 246 -36.64 -0.33 4.35
N GLY A 247 -37.04 0.94 4.24
CA GLY A 247 -37.78 1.46 3.08
C GLY A 247 -36.97 1.48 1.79
N ALA A 248 -35.63 1.43 1.88
CA ALA A 248 -34.74 1.35 0.73
C ALA A 248 -34.53 -0.08 0.21
N LEU A 249 -34.93 -1.11 0.97
CA LEU A 249 -34.77 -2.50 0.56
C LEU A 249 -35.75 -2.87 -0.56
N THR A 250 -35.23 -3.55 -1.58
CA THR A 250 -36.04 -4.10 -2.67
C THR A 250 -36.80 -5.35 -2.22
N THR A 251 -37.85 -5.74 -2.95
CA THR A 251 -38.60 -6.97 -2.68
C THR A 251 -37.70 -8.21 -2.70
N THR A 252 -36.75 -8.30 -3.64
CA THR A 252 -35.75 -9.38 -3.70
C THR A 252 -34.84 -9.41 -2.48
N GLN A 253 -34.49 -8.26 -1.92
CA GLN A 253 -33.68 -8.16 -0.71
C GLN A 253 -34.46 -8.60 0.52
N LEU A 254 -35.73 -8.19 0.63
CA LEU A 254 -36.62 -8.58 1.72
C LEU A 254 -36.87 -10.10 1.76
N THR A 255 -36.95 -10.78 0.60
CA THR A 255 -37.09 -12.25 0.57
C THR A 255 -35.85 -13.00 1.06
N GLY A 256 -34.70 -12.32 1.20
CA GLY A 256 -33.49 -12.87 1.80
C GLY A 256 -33.54 -12.94 3.33
N LEU A 257 -34.40 -12.15 3.98
CA LEU A 257 -34.51 -12.12 5.44
C LEU A 257 -35.18 -13.40 5.98
N ARG A 258 -34.65 -13.90 7.09
CA ARG A 258 -35.17 -15.05 7.84
C ARG A 258 -36.30 -14.62 8.76
N SER A 259 -37.19 -15.55 9.11
CA SER A 259 -38.30 -15.30 10.04
C SER A 259 -37.84 -14.71 11.38
N THR A 260 -36.71 -15.17 11.92
CA THR A 260 -36.13 -14.62 13.15
C THR A 260 -35.62 -13.19 13.00
N GLN A 261 -35.12 -12.81 11.82
CA GLN A 261 -34.70 -11.45 11.52
C GLN A 261 -35.90 -10.52 11.34
N LEU A 262 -36.96 -10.99 10.65
CA LEU A 262 -38.21 -10.23 10.51
C LEU A 262 -38.88 -9.97 11.87
N GLY A 263 -38.83 -10.94 12.79
CA GLY A 263 -39.32 -10.74 14.16
C GLY A 263 -38.47 -9.82 15.03
N ALA A 264 -37.25 -9.47 14.59
CA ALA A 264 -36.37 -8.52 15.28
C ALA A 264 -36.51 -7.08 14.73
N LEU A 265 -37.27 -6.88 13.65
CA LEU A 265 -37.68 -5.55 13.21
C LEU A 265 -38.73 -5.05 14.20
N ASP A 266 -38.32 -4.19 15.13
CA ASP A 266 -39.24 -3.49 16.03
C ASP A 266 -40.11 -2.54 15.19
N THR A 267 -41.42 -2.52 15.46
CA THR A 267 -42.39 -1.68 14.75
C THR A 267 -42.31 -0.23 15.19
#